data_AF-A0A254U8S2-F1
#
_entry.id   AF-A0A254U8S2-F1
#
_cell.length_a   1.000
_cell.length_b   1.000
_cell.length_c   1.000
_cell.angle_alpha   90.00
_cell.angle_beta   90.00
_cell.angle_gamma   90.00
#
_symmetry.space_group_name_H-M   'P 1'
#
loop_
_entity.id
_entity.type
_entity.pdbx_description
1 polymer ?
#
loop_
_entity_poly.entity_id
_entity_poly.type
_entity_poly.pdbx_seq_one_letter_code
_entity_poly.pdbx_strand_id
1 'polypeptide(L)'
;MLALWYLLSVGYYRSASHRDPTSFFFNPSRAYEKRYSAHRIQEAESFLVRAGDFPSPAKPSGNTQATICVGIVTVRRRKDQYVGLTVASLLEGLTESERSTIFLDILIAHTDPSTLPIFSEKWVEVLPDRVLLYPKEDNPDYEQIREWEEGGWYRNKTIYDFTHLMKDCYDTGADYVAMIEDDTLAAKGWLSSTLHALDVIHQRSIAGQDWVYLRLFYVDNLLGWNSEEWPRYLALSFVIWATLTGAMVFIKRRFFKSTPASAIWMTSLIFIPAFIGLHFIAGRQTMWPIRSGVHEMNKYGCCSQGLVFPRSIVPQFLEHTDLTTDWLVDMMVEKIANKEEWKRYAVVPPVLQHIGATSSKGYGFDKSAKTIWNFRYEEYPYR
;
A
#
# COMPACT_ATOMS: atom_id res chain seq x y z
N MET A 1 5.67 32.62 -29.31
CA MET A 1 6.58 31.57 -28.81
C MET A 1 6.13 30.99 -27.45
N LEU A 2 5.96 31.79 -26.38
CA LEU A 2 5.51 31.27 -25.07
C LEU A 2 4.15 30.57 -25.10
N ALA A 3 3.17 31.09 -25.84
CA ALA A 3 1.88 30.44 -26.02
C ALA A 3 2.00 29.07 -26.73
N LEU A 4 2.90 28.95 -27.72
CA LEU A 4 3.16 27.68 -28.39
C LEU A 4 3.77 26.68 -27.41
N TRP A 5 4.77 27.09 -26.63
CA TRP A 5 5.37 26.24 -25.58
C TRP A 5 4.33 25.80 -24.55
N TYR A 6 3.45 26.70 -24.12
CA TYR A 6 2.37 26.36 -23.20
C TYR A 6 1.43 25.28 -23.78
N LEU A 7 1.00 25.44 -25.03
CA LEU A 7 0.14 24.46 -25.71
C LEU A 7 0.85 23.10 -25.89
N LEU A 8 2.14 23.11 -26.23
CA LEU A 8 2.95 21.89 -26.29
C LEU A 8 3.07 21.22 -24.93
N SER A 9 3.27 21.99 -23.85
CA SER A 9 3.28 21.47 -22.48
C SER A 9 1.93 20.86 -22.09
N VAL A 10 0.81 21.50 -22.43
CA VAL A 10 -0.53 20.92 -22.20
C VAL A 10 -0.69 19.61 -22.96
N GLY A 11 -0.27 19.55 -24.22
CA GLY A 11 -0.30 18.31 -25.03
C GLY A 11 0.55 17.20 -24.41
N TYR A 12 1.75 17.54 -23.93
CA TYR A 12 2.64 16.62 -23.23
C TYR A 12 2.01 16.08 -21.94
N TYR A 13 1.52 16.94 -21.05
CA TYR A 13 0.93 16.52 -19.77
C TYR A 13 -0.37 15.73 -19.94
N ARG A 14 -1.15 15.99 -20.99
CA ARG A 14 -2.29 15.13 -21.34
C ARG A 14 -1.87 13.68 -21.60
N SER A 15 -0.66 13.46 -22.12
CA SER A 15 -0.10 12.12 -22.32
C SER A 15 0.65 11.60 -21.11
N ALA A 16 1.45 12.43 -20.43
CA ALA A 16 2.29 12.00 -19.32
C ALA A 16 1.47 11.77 -18.03
N SER A 17 0.50 12.64 -17.73
CA SER A 17 -0.24 12.65 -16.46
C SER A 17 -1.53 11.82 -16.48
N HIS A 18 -1.82 11.09 -17.56
CA HIS A 18 -3.09 10.36 -17.68
C HIS A 18 -3.27 9.25 -16.62
N ARG A 19 -2.17 8.79 -16.00
CA ARG A 19 -2.13 7.80 -14.90
C ARG A 19 -1.98 8.43 -13.51
N ASP A 20 -1.83 9.75 -13.42
CA ASP A 20 -1.70 10.43 -12.14
C ASP A 20 -3.10 10.80 -11.62
N PRO A 21 -3.61 10.15 -10.55
CA PRO A 21 -4.97 10.41 -10.03
C PRO A 21 -5.12 11.81 -9.43
N THR A 22 -4.02 12.55 -9.26
CA THR A 22 -3.99 13.91 -8.73
C THR A 22 -3.93 14.96 -9.85
N SER A 23 -3.90 14.52 -11.11
CA SER A 23 -3.90 15.38 -12.30
C SER A 23 -5.30 15.63 -12.84
N PHE A 24 -5.52 16.83 -13.38
CA PHE A 24 -6.69 17.12 -14.20
C PHE A 24 -6.75 16.27 -15.49
N PHE A 25 -5.60 15.83 -15.99
CA PHE A 25 -5.51 14.99 -17.18
C PHE A 25 -5.72 13.50 -16.90
N PHE A 26 -5.99 13.12 -15.65
CA PHE A 26 -6.27 11.75 -15.27
C PHE A 26 -7.39 11.16 -16.13
N ASN A 27 -7.12 10.00 -16.73
CA ASN A 27 -8.10 9.31 -17.55
C ASN A 27 -8.33 7.91 -16.97
N PRO A 28 -9.40 7.68 -16.19
CA PRO A 28 -9.63 6.40 -15.52
C PRO A 28 -9.76 5.24 -16.51
N SER A 29 -10.26 5.47 -17.73
CA SER A 29 -10.42 4.39 -18.73
C SER A 29 -9.07 3.87 -19.25
N ARG A 30 -7.99 4.65 -19.12
CA ARG A 30 -6.62 4.27 -19.52
C ARG A 30 -5.74 4.02 -18.31
N ALA A 31 -6.00 4.69 -17.19
CA ALA A 31 -5.15 4.67 -16.02
C ALA A 31 -5.20 3.32 -15.30
N TYR A 32 -6.42 2.77 -15.16
CA TYR A 32 -6.66 1.48 -14.50
C TYR A 32 -6.45 0.26 -15.43
N GLU A 33 -5.82 0.46 -16.59
CA GLU A 33 -5.41 -0.65 -17.45
C GLU A 33 -4.37 -1.52 -16.71
N LYS A 34 -4.79 -2.74 -16.35
CA LYS A 34 -3.94 -3.75 -15.74
C LYS A 34 -2.90 -4.22 -16.75
N ARG A 35 -1.63 -4.06 -16.40
CA ARG A 35 -0.45 -4.40 -17.18
C ARG A 35 0.34 -5.45 -16.42
N TYR A 36 1.16 -5.01 -15.46
CA TYR A 36 1.94 -5.89 -14.60
C TYR A 36 1.03 -6.76 -13.74
N SER A 37 -0.05 -6.19 -13.18
CA SER A 37 -1.01 -6.97 -12.38
C SER A 37 -1.65 -8.11 -13.17
N ALA A 38 -1.97 -7.90 -14.46
CA ALA A 38 -2.58 -8.96 -15.27
C ALA A 38 -1.62 -10.14 -15.46
N HIS A 39 -0.33 -9.86 -15.68
CA HIS A 39 0.72 -10.88 -15.75
C HIS A 39 0.90 -11.61 -14.42
N ARG A 40 1.01 -10.88 -13.31
CA ARG A 40 1.15 -11.47 -11.97
C ARG A 40 -0.05 -12.33 -11.57
N ILE A 41 -1.27 -11.94 -11.94
CA ILE A 41 -2.48 -12.77 -11.74
C ILE A 41 -2.35 -14.09 -12.49
N GLN A 42 -1.93 -14.07 -13.76
CA GLN A 42 -1.76 -15.29 -14.56
C GLN A 42 -0.69 -16.23 -13.96
N GLU A 43 0.43 -15.69 -13.47
CA GLU A 43 1.46 -16.47 -12.78
C GLU A 43 0.92 -17.10 -11.48
N ALA A 44 0.18 -16.33 -10.67
CA ALA A 44 -0.43 -16.81 -9.44
C ALA A 44 -1.49 -17.89 -9.69
N GLU A 45 -2.38 -17.71 -10.67
CA GLU A 45 -3.36 -18.71 -11.10
C GLU A 45 -2.67 -20.01 -11.54
N SER A 46 -1.62 -19.90 -12.36
CA SER A 46 -0.84 -21.06 -12.83
C SER A 46 -0.11 -21.77 -11.69
N PHE A 47 0.29 -21.05 -10.64
CA PHE A 47 0.87 -21.61 -9.43
C PHE A 47 -0.18 -22.33 -8.59
N LEU A 48 -1.35 -21.74 -8.36
CA LEU A 48 -2.45 -22.37 -7.61
C LEU A 48 -2.90 -23.70 -8.21
N VAL A 49 -3.06 -23.74 -9.53
CA VAL A 49 -3.46 -24.97 -10.22
C VAL A 49 -2.46 -26.09 -9.95
N ARG A 50 -1.15 -25.78 -9.97
CA ARG A 50 -0.08 -26.74 -9.68
C ARG A 50 0.03 -27.11 -8.21
N ALA A 51 -0.35 -26.21 -7.29
CA ALA A 51 -0.34 -26.49 -5.86
C ALA A 51 -1.26 -27.67 -5.48
N GLY A 52 -2.29 -27.93 -6.29
CA GLY A 52 -3.12 -29.12 -6.17
C GLY A 52 -2.36 -30.44 -6.37
N ASP A 53 -1.18 -30.43 -6.98
CA ASP A 53 -0.35 -31.63 -7.21
C ASP A 53 0.83 -31.74 -6.22
N PHE A 54 1.04 -30.73 -5.40
CA PHE A 54 2.14 -30.73 -4.44
C PHE A 54 1.94 -31.81 -3.37
N PRO A 55 3.02 -32.46 -2.92
CA PRO A 55 2.95 -33.37 -1.79
C PRO A 55 2.55 -32.59 -0.54
N SER A 56 1.86 -33.24 0.38
CA SER A 56 1.58 -32.65 1.69
C SER A 56 2.90 -32.20 2.33
N PRO A 57 2.98 -30.96 2.84
CA PRO A 57 4.21 -30.44 3.40
C PRO A 57 4.67 -31.34 4.55
N ALA A 58 5.96 -31.65 4.58
CA ALA A 58 6.55 -32.25 5.77
C ALA A 58 6.34 -31.29 6.93
N LYS A 59 5.92 -31.80 8.11
CA LYS A 59 5.77 -30.95 9.30
C LYS A 59 7.05 -30.14 9.50
N PRO A 60 6.96 -28.82 9.74
CA PRO A 60 8.14 -27.99 9.97
C PRO A 60 9.01 -28.65 11.03
N SER A 61 10.26 -28.98 10.68
CA SER A 61 11.24 -29.37 11.69
C SER A 61 11.43 -28.14 12.58
N GLY A 62 11.00 -28.21 13.84
CA GLY A 62 10.84 -27.07 14.75
C GLY A 62 12.13 -26.35 15.18
N ASN A 63 13.15 -26.28 14.33
CA ASN A 63 14.47 -25.74 14.62
C ASN A 63 14.92 -24.61 13.68
N THR A 64 14.15 -24.27 12.64
CA THR A 64 14.44 -23.13 11.75
C THR A 64 13.46 -22.00 12.04
N GLN A 65 13.95 -20.96 12.73
CA GLN A 65 13.18 -19.75 13.00
C GLN A 65 12.97 -18.98 11.69
N ALA A 66 11.71 -18.80 11.28
CA ALA A 66 11.38 -18.00 10.11
C ALA A 66 11.81 -16.54 10.34
N THR A 67 12.29 -15.86 9.30
CA THR A 67 12.62 -14.43 9.36
C THR A 67 11.34 -13.59 9.41
N ILE A 68 10.29 -14.00 8.71
CA ILE A 68 9.04 -13.27 8.62
C ILE A 68 7.85 -14.20 8.78
N CYS A 69 6.92 -13.86 9.68
CA CYS A 69 5.60 -14.47 9.72
C CYS A 69 4.64 -13.64 8.87
N VAL A 70 4.03 -14.25 7.85
CA VAL A 70 3.03 -13.62 7.00
C VAL A 70 1.66 -14.08 7.46
N GLY A 71 0.93 -13.18 8.12
CA GLY A 71 -0.44 -13.38 8.57
C GLY A 71 -1.45 -12.87 7.55
N ILE A 72 -2.36 -13.73 7.10
CA ILE A 72 -3.50 -13.36 6.25
C ILE A 72 -4.81 -13.70 6.96
N VAL A 73 -5.62 -12.69 7.26
CA VAL A 73 -7.00 -12.88 7.73
C VAL A 73 -7.90 -13.01 6.51
N THR A 74 -8.66 -14.10 6.40
CA THR A 74 -9.63 -14.28 5.31
C THR A 74 -11.04 -14.55 5.82
N VAL A 75 -12.01 -13.93 5.17
CA VAL A 75 -13.45 -14.06 5.44
C VAL A 75 -14.20 -14.32 4.14
N ARG A 76 -15.42 -14.85 4.25
CA ARG A 76 -16.28 -15.15 3.11
C ARG A 76 -16.72 -13.87 2.44
N ARG A 77 -16.19 -13.63 1.25
CA ARG A 77 -16.66 -12.56 0.35
C ARG A 77 -17.90 -13.00 -0.43
N ARG A 78 -18.71 -12.04 -0.89
CA ARG A 78 -19.97 -12.32 -1.61
C ARG A 78 -19.79 -12.81 -3.04
N LYS A 79 -18.65 -12.49 -3.66
CA LYS A 79 -18.36 -12.81 -5.05
C LYS A 79 -17.08 -13.63 -5.14
N ASP A 80 -15.97 -12.96 -5.35
CA ASP A 80 -14.69 -13.61 -5.55
C ASP A 80 -13.97 -13.78 -4.22
N GLN A 81 -13.34 -14.94 -4.03
CA GLN A 81 -12.38 -15.16 -2.96
C GLN A 81 -10.99 -14.90 -3.54
N TYR A 82 -10.31 -13.86 -3.08
CA TYR A 82 -9.02 -13.44 -3.64
C TYR A 82 -7.81 -14.09 -2.94
N VAL A 83 -8.03 -14.68 -1.77
CA VAL A 83 -6.96 -15.18 -0.89
C VAL A 83 -6.07 -16.23 -1.54
N GLY A 84 -6.62 -17.11 -2.40
CA GLY A 84 -5.81 -18.03 -3.17
C GLY A 84 -4.79 -17.28 -4.05
N LEU A 85 -5.24 -16.25 -4.78
CA LEU A 85 -4.36 -15.42 -5.60
C LEU A 85 -3.33 -14.67 -4.75
N THR A 86 -3.73 -14.14 -3.59
CA THR A 86 -2.83 -13.50 -2.63
C THR A 86 -1.71 -14.44 -2.21
N VAL A 87 -2.07 -15.61 -1.67
CA VAL A 87 -1.14 -16.66 -1.22
C VAL A 87 -0.22 -17.10 -2.35
N ALA A 88 -0.78 -17.40 -3.52
CA ALA A 88 0.03 -17.83 -4.65
C ALA A 88 0.96 -16.75 -5.15
N SER A 89 0.54 -15.48 -5.22
CA SER A 89 1.41 -14.40 -5.66
C SER A 89 2.57 -14.14 -4.70
N LEU A 90 2.40 -14.41 -3.40
CA LEU A 90 3.44 -14.32 -2.37
C LEU A 90 4.48 -15.44 -2.50
N LEU A 91 4.05 -16.65 -2.91
CA LEU A 91 4.91 -17.83 -2.97
C LEU A 91 5.51 -18.08 -4.36
N GLU A 92 4.82 -17.66 -5.42
CA GLU A 92 5.26 -17.85 -6.79
C GLU A 92 6.58 -17.11 -7.05
N GLY A 93 7.55 -17.84 -7.60
CA GLY A 93 8.87 -17.31 -7.94
C GLY A 93 9.88 -17.31 -6.79
N LEU A 94 9.49 -17.71 -5.57
CA LEU A 94 10.44 -17.91 -4.47
C LEU A 94 11.29 -19.16 -4.68
N THR A 95 12.56 -19.06 -4.33
CA THR A 95 13.44 -20.23 -4.14
C THR A 95 13.06 -21.00 -2.87
N GLU A 96 13.50 -22.26 -2.74
CA GLU A 96 13.30 -23.04 -1.51
C GLU A 96 13.89 -22.34 -0.28
N SER A 97 15.06 -21.71 -0.44
CA SER A 97 15.70 -20.90 0.61
C SER A 97 14.80 -19.74 1.03
N GLU A 98 14.29 -18.95 0.07
CA GLU A 98 13.37 -17.85 0.38
C GLU A 98 12.07 -18.34 1.02
N ARG A 99 11.45 -19.40 0.50
CA ARG A 99 10.24 -19.99 1.08
C ARG A 99 10.45 -20.43 2.52
N SER A 100 11.64 -20.96 2.84
CA SER A 100 11.97 -21.42 4.20
C SER A 100 12.11 -20.27 5.22
N THR A 101 12.29 -19.03 4.76
CA THR A 101 12.33 -17.84 5.64
C THR A 101 10.94 -17.30 6.00
N ILE A 102 9.89 -17.79 5.34
CA ILE A 102 8.50 -17.37 5.53
C ILE A 102 7.78 -18.41 6.38
N PHE A 103 7.11 -17.96 7.44
CA PHE A 103 6.04 -18.71 8.08
C PHE A 103 4.70 -18.13 7.62
N LEU A 104 3.96 -18.85 6.79
CA LEU A 104 2.67 -18.41 6.26
C LEU A 104 1.54 -18.92 7.16
N ASP A 105 0.86 -17.98 7.83
CA ASP A 105 -0.25 -18.25 8.74
C ASP A 105 -1.55 -17.63 8.21
N ILE A 106 -2.57 -18.45 8.01
CA ILE A 106 -3.87 -18.03 7.48
C ILE A 106 -4.93 -18.24 8.53
N LEU A 107 -5.55 -17.14 8.97
CA LEU A 107 -6.74 -17.19 9.82
C LEU A 107 -7.99 -17.32 8.96
N ILE A 108 -8.69 -18.45 9.09
CA ILE A 108 -10.06 -18.60 8.60
C ILE A 108 -10.98 -17.95 9.62
N ALA A 109 -11.32 -16.67 9.37
CA ALA A 109 -12.01 -15.83 10.34
C ALA A 109 -13.52 -16.07 10.36
N HIS A 110 -13.93 -17.33 10.53
CA HIS A 110 -15.31 -17.76 10.74
C HIS A 110 -15.37 -18.77 11.87
N THR A 111 -16.39 -18.67 12.72
CA THR A 111 -16.67 -19.68 13.75
C THR A 111 -17.01 -21.04 13.13
N ASP A 112 -17.67 -21.05 11.97
CA ASP A 112 -17.78 -22.22 11.10
C ASP A 112 -16.90 -22.05 9.84
N PRO A 113 -15.71 -22.69 9.78
CA PRO A 113 -14.79 -22.53 8.66
C PRO A 113 -15.34 -23.12 7.35
N SER A 114 -16.29 -24.06 7.41
CA SER A 114 -16.89 -24.66 6.21
C SER A 114 -17.73 -23.68 5.39
N THR A 115 -18.11 -22.55 6.00
CA THR A 115 -18.81 -21.46 5.32
C THR A 115 -17.95 -20.75 4.27
N LEU A 116 -16.61 -20.84 4.40
CA LEU A 116 -15.67 -20.26 3.46
C LEU A 116 -15.37 -21.27 2.34
N PRO A 117 -15.73 -21.00 1.07
CA PRO A 117 -15.60 -21.98 -0.02
C PRO A 117 -14.20 -22.55 -0.19
N ILE A 118 -13.18 -21.72 0.06
CA ILE A 118 -11.77 -22.12 -0.11
C ILE A 118 -11.33 -23.16 0.90
N PHE A 119 -12.02 -23.33 2.04
CA PHE A 119 -11.55 -24.18 3.14
C PHE A 119 -11.42 -25.65 2.72
N SER A 120 -12.17 -26.05 1.67
CA SER A 120 -12.11 -27.37 1.07
C SER A 120 -11.08 -27.51 -0.06
N GLU A 121 -10.38 -26.44 -0.42
CA GLU A 121 -9.42 -26.44 -1.52
C GLU A 121 -8.07 -27.00 -1.06
N LYS A 122 -7.50 -27.91 -1.86
CA LYS A 122 -6.26 -28.62 -1.51
C LYS A 122 -5.06 -27.70 -1.25
N TRP A 123 -4.99 -26.53 -1.89
CA TRP A 123 -3.88 -25.61 -1.66
C TRP A 123 -3.87 -25.04 -0.23
N VAL A 124 -5.02 -24.99 0.46
CA VAL A 124 -5.11 -24.55 1.87
C VAL A 124 -4.39 -25.52 2.81
N GLU A 125 -4.36 -26.81 2.46
CA GLU A 125 -3.66 -27.83 3.24
C GLU A 125 -2.15 -27.88 2.96
N VAL A 126 -1.70 -27.27 1.85
CA VAL A 126 -0.37 -27.52 1.30
C VAL A 126 0.52 -26.28 1.28
N LEU A 127 -0.03 -25.12 0.97
CA LEU A 127 0.76 -23.89 0.82
C LEU A 127 1.08 -23.19 2.16
N PRO A 128 0.12 -23.02 3.09
CA PRO A 128 0.37 -22.40 4.38
C PRO A 128 1.19 -23.30 5.30
N ASP A 129 1.98 -22.70 6.18
CA ASP A 129 2.62 -23.42 7.28
C ASP A 129 1.62 -23.68 8.42
N ARG A 130 0.61 -22.80 8.53
CA ARG A 130 -0.49 -22.92 9.48
C ARG A 130 -1.80 -22.38 8.91
N VAL A 131 -2.88 -23.07 9.28
CA VAL A 131 -4.26 -22.60 9.12
C VAL A 131 -4.82 -22.44 10.53
N LEU A 132 -4.98 -21.19 10.96
CA LEU A 132 -5.50 -20.82 12.26
C LEU A 132 -7.04 -20.78 12.22
N LEU A 133 -7.65 -21.35 13.25
CA LEU A 133 -9.11 -21.43 13.46
C LEU A 133 -9.44 -20.93 14.87
N TYR A 134 -10.71 -20.63 15.15
CA TYR A 134 -11.15 -20.39 16.53
C TYR A 134 -11.53 -21.72 17.20
N PRO A 135 -10.73 -22.25 18.15
CA PRO A 135 -11.08 -23.49 18.83
C PRO A 135 -12.27 -23.24 19.77
N LYS A 136 -13.35 -24.01 19.64
CA LYS A 136 -14.56 -23.80 20.44
C LYS A 136 -14.35 -24.07 21.93
N GLU A 137 -13.60 -25.13 22.24
CA GLU A 137 -13.40 -25.61 23.60
C GLU A 137 -12.37 -24.77 24.37
N ASP A 138 -11.40 -24.18 23.67
CA ASP A 138 -10.24 -23.51 24.27
C ASP A 138 -10.18 -21.99 24.01
N ASN A 139 -11.17 -21.41 23.32
CA ASN A 139 -11.25 -19.97 23.10
C ASN A 139 -12.31 -19.33 24.00
N PRO A 140 -11.92 -18.58 25.05
CA PRO A 140 -12.87 -17.91 25.95
C PRO A 140 -13.71 -16.85 25.23
N ASP A 141 -13.24 -16.33 24.09
CA ASP A 141 -13.92 -15.32 23.30
C ASP A 141 -14.86 -15.93 22.24
N TYR A 142 -14.93 -17.26 22.11
CA TYR A 142 -15.66 -17.94 21.01
C TYR A 142 -17.11 -17.47 20.87
N GLU A 143 -17.84 -17.39 21.98
CA GLU A 143 -19.24 -16.96 21.98
C GLU A 143 -19.37 -15.51 21.53
N GLN A 144 -18.45 -14.63 21.95
CA GLN A 144 -18.44 -13.23 21.55
C GLN A 144 -18.11 -13.06 20.05
N ILE A 145 -17.16 -13.85 19.53
CA ILE A 145 -16.83 -13.88 18.10
C ILE A 145 -18.05 -14.32 17.29
N ARG A 146 -18.76 -15.36 17.75
CA ARG A 146 -20.00 -15.84 17.12
C ARG A 146 -21.08 -14.76 17.11
N GLU A 147 -21.28 -14.06 18.23
CA GLU A 147 -22.22 -12.95 18.32
C GLU A 147 -21.88 -11.79 17.37
N TRP A 148 -20.61 -11.42 17.25
CA TRP A 148 -20.20 -10.39 16.28
C TRP A 148 -20.41 -10.83 14.82
N GLU A 149 -20.15 -12.10 14.53
CA GLU A 149 -20.36 -12.69 13.21
C GLU A 149 -21.85 -12.70 12.83
N GLU A 150 -22.71 -13.25 13.69
CA GLU A 150 -24.16 -13.35 13.48
C GLU A 150 -24.85 -11.97 13.50
N GLY A 151 -24.41 -11.07 14.38
CA GLY A 151 -24.92 -9.71 14.52
C GLY A 151 -24.48 -8.76 13.41
N GLY A 152 -23.58 -9.18 12.51
CA GLY A 152 -23.05 -8.35 11.44
C GLY A 152 -22.12 -7.22 11.93
N TRP A 153 -21.61 -7.31 13.16
CA TRP A 153 -20.70 -6.34 13.76
C TRP A 153 -19.26 -6.58 13.27
N TYR A 154 -19.04 -6.25 12.00
CA TYR A 154 -17.78 -6.52 11.31
C TYR A 154 -16.57 -5.74 11.88
N ARG A 155 -16.79 -4.58 12.51
CA ARG A 155 -15.69 -3.69 12.97
C ARG A 155 -14.88 -4.30 14.10
N ASN A 156 -15.50 -4.57 15.24
CA ASN A 156 -14.82 -5.15 16.42
C ASN A 156 -14.20 -6.50 16.07
N LYS A 157 -14.95 -7.34 15.33
CA LYS A 157 -14.45 -8.62 14.86
C LYS A 157 -13.21 -8.46 13.99
N THR A 158 -13.18 -7.55 13.01
CA THR A 158 -11.94 -7.37 12.21
C THR A 158 -10.73 -6.90 13.01
N ILE A 159 -10.94 -6.08 14.04
CA ILE A 159 -9.85 -5.70 14.94
C ILE A 159 -9.38 -6.92 15.72
N TYR A 160 -10.31 -7.71 16.27
CA TYR A 160 -9.99 -8.96 16.96
C TYR A 160 -9.22 -9.93 16.05
N ASP A 161 -9.71 -10.18 14.84
CA ASP A 161 -9.09 -11.09 13.88
C ASP A 161 -7.66 -10.65 13.54
N PHE A 162 -7.46 -9.34 13.37
CA PHE A 162 -6.15 -8.75 13.11
C PHE A 162 -5.20 -8.93 14.30
N THR A 163 -5.63 -8.61 15.53
CA THR A 163 -4.78 -8.69 16.71
C THR A 163 -4.51 -10.13 17.14
N HIS A 164 -5.50 -11.01 16.98
CA HIS A 164 -5.38 -12.44 17.23
C HIS A 164 -4.33 -13.07 16.31
N LEU A 165 -4.44 -12.84 14.99
CA LEU A 165 -3.46 -13.36 14.04
C LEU A 165 -2.08 -12.71 14.19
N MET A 166 -2.01 -11.41 14.47
CA MET A 166 -0.72 -10.75 14.76
C MET A 166 -0.03 -11.38 15.97
N LYS A 167 -0.80 -11.74 17.01
CA LYS A 167 -0.28 -12.41 18.19
C LYS A 167 0.19 -13.84 17.88
N ASP A 168 -0.58 -14.63 17.12
CA ASP A 168 -0.13 -15.96 16.69
C ASP A 168 1.19 -15.87 15.91
N CYS A 169 1.26 -14.95 14.94
CA CYS A 169 2.48 -14.69 14.20
C CYS A 169 3.65 -14.25 15.10
N TYR A 170 3.39 -13.44 16.13
CA TYR A 170 4.40 -13.08 17.12
C TYR A 170 4.89 -14.30 17.90
N ASP A 171 4.01 -15.23 18.27
CA ASP A 171 4.37 -16.40 19.06
C ASP A 171 5.24 -17.42 18.27
N THR A 172 5.31 -17.31 16.94
CA THR A 172 6.23 -18.11 16.09
C THR A 172 7.72 -17.82 16.34
N GLY A 173 8.04 -16.67 16.94
CA GLY A 173 9.42 -16.21 17.12
C GLY A 173 10.00 -15.43 15.93
N ALA A 174 9.26 -15.23 14.83
CA ALA A 174 9.80 -14.51 13.66
C ALA A 174 10.25 -13.08 13.99
N ASP A 175 11.29 -12.60 13.29
CA ASP A 175 11.88 -11.26 13.46
C ASP A 175 10.93 -10.15 13.00
N TYR A 176 10.04 -10.47 12.05
CA TYR A 176 9.04 -9.57 11.51
C TYR A 176 7.67 -10.25 11.41
N VAL A 177 6.61 -9.47 11.61
CA VAL A 177 5.21 -9.88 11.39
C VAL A 177 4.65 -9.06 10.23
N ALA A 178 4.37 -9.70 9.10
CA ALA A 178 3.70 -9.11 7.95
C ALA A 178 2.20 -9.42 8.00
N MET A 179 1.38 -8.39 8.23
CA MET A 179 -0.06 -8.49 8.12
C MET A 179 -0.48 -8.10 6.70
N ILE A 180 -1.03 -9.05 5.95
CA ILE A 180 -1.39 -8.89 4.53
C ILE A 180 -2.90 -9.13 4.36
N GLU A 181 -3.59 -8.23 3.65
CA GLU A 181 -5.00 -8.41 3.31
C GLU A 181 -5.17 -9.49 2.24
N ASP A 182 -6.27 -10.23 2.32
CA ASP A 182 -6.56 -11.39 1.49
C ASP A 182 -6.91 -11.05 0.02
N ASP A 183 -6.95 -9.77 -0.36
CA ASP A 183 -7.19 -9.28 -1.72
C ASP A 183 -6.03 -8.45 -2.28
N THR A 184 -4.82 -8.95 -2.08
CA THR A 184 -3.59 -8.32 -2.54
C THR A 184 -2.83 -9.19 -3.54
N LEU A 185 -1.91 -8.58 -4.27
CA LEU A 185 -1.11 -9.20 -5.30
C LEU A 185 0.35 -8.79 -5.11
N ALA A 186 1.21 -9.74 -4.79
CA ALA A 186 2.62 -9.48 -4.58
C ALA A 186 3.39 -9.37 -5.89
N ALA A 187 4.26 -8.35 -5.96
CA ALA A 187 5.22 -8.22 -7.04
C ALA A 187 6.24 -9.36 -6.95
N LYS A 188 6.79 -9.74 -8.11
CA LYS A 188 7.92 -10.66 -8.18
C LYS A 188 9.10 -10.08 -7.39
N GLY A 189 9.69 -10.89 -6.51
CA GLY A 189 10.78 -10.45 -5.63
C GLY A 189 10.33 -9.54 -4.47
N TRP A 190 9.05 -9.56 -4.09
CA TRP A 190 8.53 -8.77 -2.96
C TRP A 190 9.30 -9.02 -1.67
N LEU A 191 9.67 -10.28 -1.38
CA LEU A 191 10.36 -10.66 -0.14
C LEU A 191 11.73 -9.99 -0.04
N SER A 192 12.57 -10.17 -1.04
CA SER A 192 13.90 -9.53 -1.11
C SER A 192 13.81 -8.00 -1.02
N SER A 193 12.86 -7.41 -1.75
CA SER A 193 12.63 -5.96 -1.73
C SER A 193 12.19 -5.46 -0.34
N THR A 194 11.35 -6.24 0.34
CA THR A 194 10.85 -5.95 1.70
C THR A 194 11.96 -6.04 2.73
N LEU A 195 12.72 -7.15 2.74
CA LEU A 195 13.84 -7.34 3.67
C LEU A 195 14.93 -6.28 3.47
N HIS A 196 15.23 -5.92 2.21
CA HIS A 196 16.15 -4.82 1.93
C HIS A 196 15.62 -3.47 2.45
N ALA A 197 14.33 -3.18 2.27
CA ALA A 197 13.72 -1.97 2.81
C ALA A 197 13.78 -1.92 4.34
N LEU A 198 13.56 -3.06 5.02
CA LEU A 198 13.68 -3.18 6.48
C LEU A 198 15.11 -2.94 6.96
N ASP A 199 16.12 -3.51 6.28
CA ASP A 199 17.54 -3.25 6.57
C ASP A 199 17.89 -1.75 6.43
N VAL A 200 17.41 -1.10 5.36
CA VAL A 200 17.58 0.34 5.17
C VAL A 200 16.93 1.15 6.30
N ILE A 201 15.76 0.76 6.81
CA ILE A 201 15.13 1.41 7.97
C ILE A 201 15.99 1.20 9.21
N HIS A 202 16.43 -0.02 9.46
CA HIS A 202 17.23 -0.37 10.62
C HIS A 202 18.53 0.45 10.68
N GLN A 203 19.24 0.55 9.55
CA GLN A 203 20.48 1.35 9.44
C GLN A 203 20.25 2.85 9.62
N ARG A 204 19.06 3.36 9.30
CA ARG A 204 18.69 4.78 9.47
C ARG A 204 18.10 5.09 10.84
N SER A 205 17.62 4.07 11.55
CA SER A 205 16.96 4.25 12.84
C SER A 205 17.97 4.73 13.89
N ILE A 206 17.64 5.82 14.57
CA ILE A 206 18.43 6.37 15.67
C ILE A 206 17.84 5.82 16.97
N ALA A 207 18.71 5.43 17.92
CA ALA A 207 18.27 5.01 19.24
C ALA A 207 17.31 6.04 19.86
N GLY A 208 16.10 5.60 20.24
CA GLY A 208 15.04 6.45 20.80
C GLY A 208 14.04 7.04 19.80
N GLN A 209 14.10 6.66 18.52
CA GLN A 209 13.02 6.92 17.55
C GLN A 209 12.33 5.63 17.14
N ASP A 210 11.15 5.40 17.71
CA ASP A 210 10.38 4.20 17.43
C ASP A 210 9.61 4.32 16.10
N TRP A 211 9.58 3.21 15.36
CA TRP A 211 8.79 3.07 14.15
C TRP A 211 7.97 1.79 14.26
N VAL A 212 6.77 1.83 13.70
CA VAL A 212 5.77 0.77 13.93
C VAL A 212 5.69 -0.23 12.79
N TYR A 213 5.80 0.22 11.54
CA TYR A 213 5.75 -0.69 10.40
C TYR A 213 6.38 -0.12 9.13
N LEU A 214 6.67 -1.02 8.20
CA LEU A 214 6.90 -0.76 6.78
C LEU A 214 5.65 -1.10 5.98
N ARG A 215 5.14 -0.14 5.22
CA ARG A 215 3.99 -0.27 4.34
C ARG A 215 4.43 -0.79 2.97
N LEU A 216 3.80 -1.86 2.51
CA LEU A 216 4.09 -2.52 1.24
C LEU A 216 3.20 -2.05 0.08
N PHE A 217 2.07 -1.42 0.41
CA PHE A 217 1.13 -0.82 -0.54
C PHE A 217 0.58 0.50 -0.01
N TYR A 218 0.43 1.50 -0.87
CA TYR A 218 -0.25 2.75 -0.55
C TYR A 218 -1.02 3.24 -1.77
N VAL A 219 -2.12 3.96 -1.55
CA VAL A 219 -2.94 4.50 -2.65
C VAL A 219 -2.39 5.84 -3.14
N ASP A 220 -2.23 6.00 -4.45
CA ASP A 220 -1.68 7.23 -5.04
C ASP A 220 -2.62 8.44 -4.94
N ASN A 221 -3.93 8.22 -4.84
CA ASN A 221 -4.94 9.29 -4.82
C ASN A 221 -4.82 10.22 -3.61
N LEU A 222 -4.30 9.74 -2.47
CA LEU A 222 -4.10 10.55 -1.26
C LEU A 222 -2.81 11.36 -1.30
N LEU A 223 -1.91 11.04 -2.21
CA LEU A 223 -0.63 11.72 -2.36
C LEU A 223 -0.74 12.93 -3.28
N GLY A 224 -1.85 13.67 -3.24
CA GLY A 224 -2.10 14.87 -4.06
C GLY A 224 -1.47 16.15 -3.52
N TRP A 225 -1.90 17.28 -4.08
CA TRP A 225 -1.62 18.62 -3.54
C TRP A 225 -2.48 18.84 -2.29
N ASN A 226 -1.95 18.44 -1.13
CA ASN A 226 -2.70 18.44 0.13
C ASN A 226 -2.85 19.86 0.68
N SER A 227 -4.07 20.21 1.10
CA SER A 227 -4.42 21.57 1.52
C SER A 227 -3.61 22.05 2.72
N GLU A 228 -3.19 21.14 3.59
CA GLU A 228 -2.37 21.36 4.77
C GLU A 228 -0.99 21.96 4.43
N GLU A 229 -0.54 21.79 3.19
CA GLU A 229 0.76 22.22 2.70
C GLU A 229 0.68 23.49 1.81
N TRP A 230 -0.51 24.10 1.68
CA TRP A 230 -0.75 25.28 0.82
C TRP A 230 0.24 26.44 1.04
N PRO A 231 0.69 26.78 2.28
CA PRO A 231 1.61 27.89 2.47
C PRO A 231 2.96 27.62 1.80
N ARG A 232 3.42 26.37 1.82
CA ARG A 232 4.68 25.96 1.18
C ARG A 232 4.56 26.04 -0.34
N TYR A 233 3.45 25.58 -0.89
CA TYR A 233 3.16 25.66 -2.32
C TYR A 233 3.11 27.10 -2.82
N LEU A 234 2.45 27.99 -2.07
CA LEU A 234 2.38 29.41 -2.40
C LEU A 234 3.76 30.08 -2.31
N ALA A 235 4.52 29.81 -1.24
CA ALA A 235 5.86 30.35 -1.06
C ALA A 235 6.79 29.96 -2.22
N LEU A 236 6.82 28.67 -2.60
CA LEU A 236 7.61 28.19 -3.73
C LEU A 236 7.18 28.83 -5.05
N SER A 237 5.87 28.93 -5.29
CA SER A 237 5.32 29.59 -6.48
C SER A 237 5.73 31.05 -6.56
N PHE A 238 5.68 31.78 -5.43
CA PHE A 238 6.10 33.16 -5.34
C PHE A 238 7.60 33.33 -5.58
N VAL A 239 8.44 32.47 -4.99
CA VAL A 239 9.90 32.50 -5.22
C VAL A 239 10.23 32.25 -6.69
N ILE A 240 9.61 31.26 -7.34
CA ILE A 240 9.80 30.99 -8.77
C ILE A 240 9.36 32.20 -9.60
N TRP A 241 8.20 32.78 -9.29
CA TRP A 241 7.71 33.96 -10.00
C TRP A 241 8.64 35.17 -9.85
N ALA A 242 9.09 35.47 -8.63
CA ALA A 242 9.95 36.61 -8.32
C ALA A 242 11.34 36.45 -8.94
N THR A 243 11.92 35.25 -8.88
CA THR A 243 13.24 34.95 -9.45
C THR A 243 13.23 35.05 -10.98
N LEU A 244 12.25 34.46 -11.66
CA LEU A 244 12.13 34.56 -13.12
C LEU A 244 11.86 36.00 -13.57
N THR A 245 10.98 36.72 -12.86
CA THR A 245 10.70 38.14 -13.17
C THR A 245 11.94 39.01 -12.94
N GLY A 246 12.65 38.84 -11.83
CA GLY A 246 13.88 39.54 -11.51
C GLY A 246 14.98 39.26 -12.54
N ALA A 247 15.15 38.00 -12.96
CA ALA A 247 16.10 37.62 -14.00
C ALA A 247 15.80 38.30 -15.35
N MET A 248 14.53 38.33 -15.77
CA MET A 248 14.12 39.05 -16.99
C MET A 248 14.43 40.55 -16.93
N VAL A 249 14.15 41.20 -15.79
CA VAL A 249 14.45 42.63 -15.59
C VAL A 249 15.95 42.88 -15.59
N PHE A 250 16.74 42.04 -14.93
CA PHE A 250 18.20 42.14 -14.89
C PHE A 250 18.81 41.97 -16.29
N ILE A 251 18.41 40.92 -17.02
CA ILE A 251 18.87 40.64 -18.39
C ILE A 251 18.52 41.79 -19.34
N LYS A 252 17.29 42.33 -19.26
CA LYS A 252 16.90 43.51 -20.04
C LYS A 252 17.81 44.70 -19.74
N ARG A 253 18.06 45.00 -18.46
CA ARG A 253 18.91 46.13 -18.05
C ARG A 253 20.35 45.99 -18.56
N ARG A 254 20.89 44.76 -18.57
CA ARG A 254 22.30 44.50 -18.87
C ARG A 254 22.62 44.24 -20.34
N PHE A 255 21.73 43.59 -21.08
CA PHE A 255 22.03 43.04 -22.42
C PHE A 255 21.02 43.43 -23.51
N PHE A 256 19.73 43.53 -23.19
CA PHE A 256 18.67 43.70 -24.21
C PHE A 256 17.79 44.93 -23.94
N LYS A 257 18.39 46.13 -24.04
CA LYS A 257 17.71 47.40 -23.74
C LYS A 257 16.50 47.69 -24.65
N SER A 258 16.46 47.09 -25.84
CA SER A 258 15.38 47.26 -26.84
C SER A 258 14.12 46.41 -26.58
N THR A 259 14.14 45.48 -25.61
CA THR A 259 12.96 44.63 -25.34
C THR A 259 11.82 45.45 -24.72
N PRO A 260 10.59 45.40 -25.28
CA PRO A 260 9.45 46.14 -24.75
C PRO A 260 9.15 45.76 -23.29
N ALA A 261 8.86 46.76 -22.44
CA ALA A 261 8.46 46.48 -21.05
C ALA A 261 7.16 45.66 -20.98
N SER A 262 6.26 45.85 -21.95
CA SER A 262 5.03 45.07 -22.10
C SER A 262 5.29 43.57 -22.22
N ALA A 263 6.38 43.15 -22.86
CA ALA A 263 6.74 41.73 -22.97
C ALA A 263 7.11 41.12 -21.61
N ILE A 264 7.80 41.89 -20.75
CA ILE A 264 8.13 41.47 -19.38
C ILE A 264 6.85 41.37 -18.53
N TRP A 265 5.99 42.38 -18.59
CA TRP A 265 4.70 42.35 -17.88
C TRP A 265 3.82 41.19 -18.32
N MET A 266 3.69 40.96 -19.63
CA MET A 266 2.92 39.83 -20.16
C MET A 266 3.50 38.49 -19.72
N THR A 267 4.83 38.34 -19.73
CA THR A 267 5.47 37.11 -19.28
C THR A 267 5.29 36.89 -17.78
N SER A 268 5.50 37.93 -16.98
CA SER A 268 5.42 37.89 -15.51
C SER A 268 4.00 37.70 -14.99
N LEU A 269 3.00 38.35 -15.59
CA LEU A 269 1.63 38.36 -15.08
C LEU A 269 0.71 37.32 -15.73
N ILE A 270 1.07 36.80 -16.91
CA ILE A 270 0.22 35.84 -17.64
C ILE A 270 0.94 34.49 -17.75
N PHE A 271 2.09 34.45 -18.43
CA PHE A 271 2.71 33.17 -18.76
C PHE A 271 3.29 32.45 -17.55
N ILE A 272 4.02 33.14 -16.66
CA ILE A 272 4.57 32.49 -15.46
C ILE A 272 3.46 31.92 -14.57
N PRO A 273 2.41 32.68 -14.19
CA PRO A 273 1.27 32.12 -13.47
C PRO A 273 0.57 30.98 -14.21
N ALA A 274 0.44 31.06 -15.55
CA ALA A 274 -0.15 29.98 -16.34
C ALA A 274 0.67 28.68 -16.28
N PHE A 275 2.01 28.75 -16.37
CA PHE A 275 2.89 27.59 -16.23
C PHE A 275 2.90 27.04 -14.80
N ILE A 276 2.83 27.90 -13.78
CA ILE A 276 2.65 27.47 -12.38
C ILE A 276 1.31 26.75 -12.24
N GLY A 277 0.22 27.31 -12.78
CA GLY A 277 -1.09 26.65 -12.79
C GLY A 277 -1.05 25.30 -13.50
N LEU A 278 -0.38 25.23 -14.65
CA LEU A 278 -0.19 23.97 -15.39
C LEU A 278 0.59 22.93 -14.57
N HIS A 279 1.59 23.34 -13.78
CA HIS A 279 2.31 22.45 -12.86
C HIS A 279 1.37 21.77 -11.86
N PHE A 280 0.47 22.53 -11.22
CA PHE A 280 -0.49 21.95 -10.28
C PHE A 280 -1.53 21.07 -11.01
N ILE A 281 -2.05 21.53 -12.15
CA ILE A 281 -3.03 20.82 -12.97
C ILE A 281 -2.44 19.50 -13.54
N ALA A 282 -1.15 19.46 -13.84
CA ALA A 282 -0.44 18.26 -14.29
C ALA A 282 -0.37 17.16 -13.22
N GLY A 283 -0.66 17.46 -11.96
CA GLY A 283 -0.73 16.49 -10.87
C GLY A 283 0.58 16.36 -10.07
N ARG A 284 0.42 16.08 -8.78
CA ARG A 284 1.51 15.98 -7.81
C ARG A 284 2.43 14.81 -8.14
N GLN A 285 1.90 13.64 -8.50
CA GLN A 285 2.74 12.46 -8.76
C GLN A 285 3.54 12.59 -10.05
N THR A 286 3.01 13.27 -11.06
CA THR A 286 3.71 13.57 -12.31
C THR A 286 4.84 14.57 -12.07
N MET A 287 4.55 15.65 -11.34
CA MET A 287 5.53 16.72 -11.16
C MET A 287 6.56 16.37 -10.10
N TRP A 288 6.12 15.86 -8.95
CA TRP A 288 6.93 15.52 -7.77
C TRP A 288 6.75 14.04 -7.39
N PRO A 289 7.23 13.10 -8.24
CA PRO A 289 7.16 11.69 -7.91
C PRO A 289 8.03 11.39 -6.69
N ILE A 290 7.52 10.53 -5.79
CA ILE A 290 8.33 9.93 -4.75
C ILE A 290 9.43 9.09 -5.43
N ARG A 291 10.69 9.26 -5.01
CA ARG A 291 11.80 8.49 -5.60
C ARG A 291 11.75 7.03 -5.13
N SER A 292 12.35 6.11 -5.87
CA SER A 292 12.46 4.73 -5.39
C SER A 292 13.29 4.64 -4.11
N GLY A 293 12.98 3.66 -3.26
CA GLY A 293 13.60 3.43 -1.95
C GLY A 293 12.60 3.53 -0.81
N VAL A 294 13.11 3.70 0.42
CA VAL A 294 12.30 3.78 1.64
C VAL A 294 12.07 5.22 2.05
N HIS A 295 10.81 5.58 2.31
CA HIS A 295 10.39 6.92 2.70
C HIS A 295 9.52 6.89 3.94
N GLU A 296 9.68 7.89 4.81
CA GLU A 296 8.73 8.14 5.89
C GLU A 296 7.38 8.57 5.30
N MET A 297 6.30 7.94 5.73
CA MET A 297 4.93 8.17 5.25
C MET A 297 3.94 8.20 6.41
N ASN A 298 4.19 9.14 7.33
CA ASN A 298 3.36 9.43 8.51
C ASN A 298 2.03 10.14 8.18
N LYS A 299 1.92 10.73 6.98
CA LYS A 299 0.71 11.42 6.53
C LYS A 299 0.38 10.98 5.12
N TYR A 300 -0.92 11.02 4.80
CA TYR A 300 -1.44 10.76 3.46
C TYR A 300 -1.15 9.34 2.92
N GLY A 301 -0.60 8.46 3.77
CA GLY A 301 -0.63 7.03 3.55
C GLY A 301 -2.00 6.51 3.93
N CYS A 302 -2.54 5.63 3.11
CA CYS A 302 -3.67 4.81 3.52
C CYS A 302 -3.36 3.35 3.30
N CYS A 303 -4.07 2.63 4.16
CA CYS A 303 -4.66 1.33 3.99
C CYS A 303 -3.73 0.21 4.47
N SER A 304 -4.35 -0.88 4.93
CA SER A 304 -3.72 -1.98 5.66
C SER A 304 -3.39 -3.18 4.77
N GLN A 305 -3.37 -3.02 3.44
CA GLN A 305 -3.16 -4.14 2.48
C GLN A 305 -1.90 -4.95 2.77
N GLY A 306 -0.82 -4.30 3.24
CA GLY A 306 0.37 -5.00 3.68
C GLY A 306 1.22 -4.11 4.57
N LEU A 307 1.34 -4.53 5.83
CA LEU A 307 2.13 -3.84 6.85
C LEU A 307 3.08 -4.83 7.50
N VAL A 308 4.37 -4.51 7.54
CA VAL A 308 5.40 -5.34 8.18
C VAL A 308 5.87 -4.67 9.44
N PHE A 309 5.61 -5.32 10.58
CA PHE A 309 5.95 -4.87 11.92
C PHE A 309 7.24 -5.56 12.38
N PRO A 310 8.24 -4.82 12.91
CA PRO A 310 9.36 -5.45 13.60
C PRO A 310 8.86 -6.12 14.87
N ARG A 311 9.38 -7.31 15.20
CA ARG A 311 8.96 -8.07 16.39
C ARG A 311 8.94 -7.24 17.67
N SER A 312 9.91 -6.33 17.83
CA SER A 312 10.09 -5.52 19.03
C SER A 312 8.90 -4.61 19.34
N ILE A 313 8.16 -4.11 18.33
CA ILE A 313 7.04 -3.19 18.55
C ILE A 313 5.71 -3.91 18.75
N VAL A 314 5.60 -5.18 18.36
CA VAL A 314 4.33 -5.91 18.34
C VAL A 314 3.65 -5.97 19.72
N PRO A 315 4.34 -6.30 20.84
CA PRO A 315 3.70 -6.32 22.16
C PRO A 315 3.11 -4.95 22.54
N GLN A 316 3.91 -3.89 22.38
CA GLN A 316 3.46 -2.53 22.69
C GLN A 316 2.32 -2.08 21.77
N PHE A 317 2.37 -2.43 20.48
CA PHE A 317 1.27 -2.15 19.55
C PHE A 317 -0.02 -2.84 20.01
N LEU A 318 0.03 -4.12 20.36
CA LEU A 318 -1.12 -4.90 20.82
C LEU A 318 -1.72 -4.35 22.13
N GLU A 319 -0.90 -3.89 23.07
CA GLU A 319 -1.36 -3.25 24.32
C GLU A 319 -2.18 -1.98 24.09
N HIS A 320 -1.93 -1.27 22.98
CA HIS A 320 -2.66 -0.05 22.61
C HIS A 320 -3.90 -0.30 21.75
N THR A 321 -4.17 -1.56 21.39
CA THR A 321 -5.38 -1.90 20.62
C THR A 321 -6.62 -1.87 21.49
N ASP A 322 -7.71 -1.35 20.94
CA ASP A 322 -8.98 -1.21 21.65
C ASP A 322 -10.12 -1.77 20.79
N LEU A 323 -10.65 -2.91 21.24
CA LEU A 323 -11.76 -3.65 20.61
C LEU A 323 -13.11 -2.95 20.78
N THR A 324 -13.22 -1.93 21.64
CA THR A 324 -14.47 -1.22 21.92
C THR A 324 -14.68 0.00 21.02
N THR A 325 -13.72 0.29 20.13
CA THR A 325 -13.78 1.43 19.22
C THR A 325 -14.65 1.15 18.00
N ASP A 326 -15.25 2.20 17.45
CA ASP A 326 -16.01 2.13 16.20
C ASP A 326 -15.10 2.20 14.94
N TRP A 327 -13.86 1.70 15.05
CA TRP A 327 -12.81 1.90 14.04
C TRP A 327 -12.68 0.69 13.10
N LEU A 328 -12.05 0.96 11.95
CA LEU A 328 -11.53 -0.08 11.06
C LEU A 328 -10.05 -0.28 11.39
N VAL A 329 -9.50 -1.45 11.05
CA VAL A 329 -8.10 -1.82 11.32
C VAL A 329 -7.10 -0.76 10.85
N ASP A 330 -7.26 -0.27 9.60
CA ASP A 330 -6.44 0.80 9.04
C ASP A 330 -6.48 2.08 9.89
N MET A 331 -7.66 2.50 10.33
CA MET A 331 -7.80 3.66 11.21
C MET A 331 -7.20 3.44 12.59
N MET A 332 -7.37 2.25 13.19
CA MET A 332 -6.80 1.91 14.48
C MET A 332 -5.27 1.98 14.44
N VAL A 333 -4.67 1.33 13.45
CA VAL A 333 -3.21 1.31 13.26
C VAL A 333 -2.65 2.74 13.16
N GLU A 334 -3.26 3.60 12.32
CA GLU A 334 -2.80 4.98 12.18
C GLU A 334 -3.02 5.82 13.44
N LYS A 335 -4.11 5.60 14.18
CA LYS A 335 -4.39 6.35 15.42
C LYS A 335 -3.42 5.99 16.53
N ILE A 336 -3.12 4.71 16.72
CA ILE A 336 -2.10 4.27 17.67
C ILE A 336 -0.75 4.90 17.29
N ALA A 337 -0.34 4.78 16.03
CA ALA A 337 0.92 5.35 15.57
C ALA A 337 1.01 6.88 15.73
N ASN A 338 -0.09 7.61 15.51
CA ASN A 338 -0.11 9.05 15.73
C ASN A 338 -0.06 9.42 17.23
N LYS A 339 -0.76 8.66 18.09
CA LYS A 339 -0.80 8.91 19.53
C LYS A 339 0.56 8.67 20.18
N GLU A 340 1.23 7.59 19.79
CA GLU A 340 2.54 7.20 20.31
C GLU A 340 3.71 7.84 19.53
N GLU A 341 3.41 8.72 18.56
CA GLU A 341 4.37 9.40 17.69
C GLU A 341 5.30 8.44 16.91
N TRP A 342 4.85 7.21 16.67
CA TRP A 342 5.61 6.22 15.93
C TRP A 342 5.71 6.53 14.45
N LYS A 343 6.93 6.41 13.94
CA LYS A 343 7.21 6.56 12.52
C LYS A 343 6.66 5.39 11.71
N ARG A 344 6.22 5.71 10.50
CA ARG A 344 5.68 4.77 9.52
C ARG A 344 6.46 4.95 8.24
N TYR A 345 6.95 3.86 7.69
CA TYR A 345 7.71 3.87 6.45
C TYR A 345 6.92 3.23 5.32
N ALA A 346 7.29 3.53 4.08
CA ALA A 346 6.76 2.86 2.89
C ALA A 346 7.90 2.56 1.91
N VAL A 347 7.82 1.42 1.23
CA VAL A 347 8.71 1.07 0.13
C VAL A 347 8.15 1.59 -1.19
N VAL A 348 9.02 2.17 -2.02
CA VAL A 348 8.67 2.72 -3.34
C VAL A 348 9.58 2.12 -4.41
N PRO A 349 9.05 1.58 -5.53
CA PRO A 349 7.62 1.33 -5.77
C PRO A 349 7.02 0.34 -4.76
N PRO A 350 5.67 0.33 -4.59
CA PRO A 350 5.03 -0.63 -3.69
C PRO A 350 5.22 -2.05 -4.20
N VAL A 351 5.39 -2.99 -3.28
CA VAL A 351 5.63 -4.41 -3.60
C VAL A 351 4.36 -5.26 -3.53
N LEU A 352 3.24 -4.67 -3.09
CA LEU A 352 1.90 -5.26 -3.18
C LEU A 352 0.98 -4.34 -3.99
N GLN A 353 -0.10 -4.90 -4.53
CA GLN A 353 -1.20 -4.19 -5.18
C GLN A 353 -2.53 -4.75 -4.70
N HIS A 354 -3.51 -3.89 -4.46
CA HIS A 354 -4.87 -4.32 -4.19
C HIS A 354 -5.58 -4.82 -5.46
N ILE A 355 -6.24 -5.97 -5.38
CA ILE A 355 -6.98 -6.58 -6.50
C ILE A 355 -8.47 -6.77 -6.22
N GLY A 356 -8.92 -6.45 -4.99
CA GLY A 356 -10.30 -6.63 -4.58
C GLY A 356 -11.29 -5.70 -5.28
N ALA A 357 -12.23 -6.25 -6.05
CA ALA A 357 -13.29 -5.45 -6.68
C ALA A 357 -14.51 -5.22 -5.76
N THR A 358 -14.60 -5.97 -4.65
CA THR A 358 -15.64 -5.89 -3.63
C THR A 358 -15.02 -5.90 -2.24
N SER A 359 -15.49 -5.02 -1.36
CA SER A 359 -14.92 -4.89 -0.02
C SER A 359 -15.50 -5.93 0.94
N SER A 360 -14.64 -6.50 1.79
CA SER A 360 -15.06 -7.33 2.93
C SER A 360 -15.68 -6.49 4.06
N LYS A 361 -15.47 -5.16 4.08
CA LYS A 361 -15.95 -4.20 5.09
C LYS A 361 -17.47 -3.87 5.02
N GLY A 362 -18.23 -4.51 4.14
CA GLY A 362 -19.70 -4.38 4.05
C GLY A 362 -20.24 -3.51 2.90
N TYR A 363 -21.57 -3.30 2.88
CA TYR A 363 -22.26 -2.53 1.82
C TYR A 363 -21.80 -1.07 1.77
N GLY A 364 -21.50 -0.56 0.57
CA GLY A 364 -21.15 0.84 0.32
C GLY A 364 -19.67 1.09 0.01
N PHE A 365 -18.78 0.14 0.32
CA PHE A 365 -17.33 0.28 0.10
C PHE A 365 -16.84 -0.22 -1.27
N ASP A 366 -17.69 -0.90 -2.05
CA ASP A 366 -17.32 -1.50 -3.35
C ASP A 366 -16.87 -0.48 -4.41
N LYS A 367 -17.44 0.74 -4.39
CA LYS A 367 -16.99 1.81 -5.30
C LYS A 367 -15.58 2.27 -4.97
N SER A 368 -15.26 2.37 -3.68
CA SER A 368 -13.93 2.77 -3.20
C SER A 368 -12.91 1.67 -3.43
N ALA A 369 -13.25 0.40 -3.20
CA ALA A 369 -12.38 -0.76 -3.39
C ALA A 369 -11.74 -0.78 -4.80
N LYS A 370 -12.53 -0.51 -5.84
CA LYS A 370 -12.05 -0.45 -7.24
C LYS A 370 -11.06 0.68 -7.53
N THR A 371 -10.94 1.65 -6.63
CA THR A 371 -10.05 2.82 -6.78
C THR A 371 -8.84 2.76 -5.86
N ILE A 372 -8.76 1.76 -4.97
CA ILE A 372 -7.58 1.45 -4.16
C ILE A 372 -6.53 0.88 -5.13
N TRP A 373 -5.67 1.76 -5.64
CA TRP A 373 -4.74 1.41 -6.71
C TRP A 373 -3.44 2.19 -6.58
N ASN A 374 -2.32 1.53 -6.89
CA ASN A 374 -1.05 2.19 -7.08
C ASN A 374 -0.60 2.07 -8.52
N PHE A 375 -0.51 3.20 -9.23
CA PHE A 375 -0.21 3.20 -10.65
C PHE A 375 1.24 2.84 -10.96
N ARG A 376 2.15 2.99 -9.99
CA ARG A 376 3.56 2.61 -10.13
C ARG A 376 3.77 1.10 -10.06
N TYR A 377 2.86 0.36 -9.42
CA TYR A 377 2.88 -1.11 -9.47
C TYR A 377 2.73 -1.61 -10.92
N GLU A 378 2.00 -0.87 -11.76
CA GLU A 378 1.83 -1.21 -13.18
C GLU A 378 3.06 -0.91 -14.06
N GLU A 379 4.12 -0.35 -13.47
CA GLU A 379 5.37 0.00 -14.15
C GLU A 379 6.50 -1.01 -13.93
N TYR A 380 6.29 -2.03 -13.09
CA TYR A 380 7.24 -3.13 -12.97
C TYR A 380 7.47 -3.81 -14.33
N PRO A 381 8.67 -4.35 -14.60
CA PRO A 381 8.94 -5.10 -15.83
C PRO A 381 8.24 -6.48 -15.82
N TYR A 382 7.60 -6.87 -16.93
CA TYR A 382 6.88 -8.16 -17.11
C TYR A 382 6.98 -8.74 -18.52
N ARG A 383 8.17 -8.71 -19.14
CA ARG A 383 8.37 -9.32 -20.46
C ARG A 383 9.53 -10.29 -20.46
#